data_AF-A0A1B8UNH0-F1
#
_entry.id   AF-A0A1B8UNH0-F1
#
_cell.length_a   1.000
_cell.length_b   1.000
_cell.length_c   1.000
_cell.angle_alpha   90.00
_cell.angle_beta   90.00
_cell.angle_gamma   90.00
#
_symmetry.space_group_name_H-M   'P 1'
#
loop_
_entity.id
_entity.type
_entity.pdbx_description
1 polymer ?
#
loop_
_entity_poly.entity_id
_entity_poly.type
_entity_poly.pdbx_seq_one_letter_code
_entity_poly.pdbx_strand_id
1 'polypeptide(L)'
;MQEMVKLLNPYGNELIQILDGEMQKINHPELGFAYKIKSDIQKSTYMKYHLAKAKVYAEESEKSGYRFVGYEDLELSTQLLLKAAVKRGITFKLIDRDENFVLLTGEIIRNM
;
A
#
# COMPACT_ATOMS: atom_id res chain seq x y z
N MET A 1 7.42 8.63 -25.55
CA MET A 1 7.11 7.77 -24.38
C MET A 1 5.68 7.25 -24.40
N GLN A 2 4.65 8.09 -24.51
CA GLN A 2 3.26 7.62 -24.63
C GLN A 2 3.01 6.74 -25.86
N GLU A 3 3.60 7.09 -27.02
CA GLU A 3 3.54 6.25 -28.21
C GLU A 3 4.18 4.87 -27.98
N MET A 4 5.27 4.80 -27.20
CA MET A 4 5.89 3.53 -26.84
C MET A 4 4.98 2.70 -25.93
N VAL A 5 4.31 3.32 -24.96
CA VAL A 5 3.35 2.62 -24.08
C VAL A 5 2.16 2.11 -24.88
N LYS A 6 1.62 2.89 -25.82
CA LYS A 6 0.54 2.43 -26.71
C LYS A 6 0.99 1.28 -27.61
N LEU A 7 2.24 1.30 -28.08
CA LEU A 7 2.79 0.22 -28.92
C LEU A 7 2.99 -1.08 -28.12
N LEU A 8 3.52 -1.00 -26.90
CA LEU A 8 3.87 -2.16 -26.07
C LEU A 8 2.69 -2.69 -25.24
N ASN A 9 1.73 -1.83 -24.91
CA ASN A 9 0.52 -2.18 -24.17
C ASN A 9 -0.70 -1.41 -24.73
N PRO A 10 -1.28 -1.86 -25.86
CA PRO A 10 -2.32 -1.14 -26.59
C PRO A 10 -3.62 -0.90 -25.79
N TYR A 11 -3.88 -1.73 -24.77
CA TYR A 11 -5.05 -1.61 -23.90
C TYR A 11 -4.72 -0.96 -22.54
N GLY A 12 -3.47 -0.56 -22.32
CA GLY A 12 -2.95 0.00 -21.07
C GLY A 12 -3.30 1.48 -20.86
N ASN A 13 -4.58 1.85 -20.97
CA ASN A 13 -5.02 3.24 -20.78
C ASN A 13 -4.65 3.81 -19.41
N GLU A 14 -4.59 2.97 -18.38
CA GLU A 14 -4.15 3.35 -17.03
C GLU A 14 -2.71 3.87 -17.01
N LEU A 15 -1.80 3.23 -17.78
CA LEU A 15 -0.40 3.65 -17.85
C LEU A 15 -0.28 5.01 -18.54
N ILE A 16 -1.12 5.27 -19.54
CA ILE A 16 -1.18 6.58 -20.21
C ILE A 16 -1.66 7.65 -19.24
N GLN A 17 -2.70 7.37 -18.45
CA GLN A 17 -3.20 8.28 -17.42
C GLN A 17 -2.14 8.58 -16.35
N ILE A 18 -1.36 7.57 -15.94
CA ILE A 18 -0.24 7.77 -15.01
C ILE A 18 0.80 8.71 -15.64
N LEU A 19 1.20 8.47 -16.89
CA LEU A 19 2.17 9.33 -17.59
C LEU A 19 1.67 10.76 -17.73
N ASP A 20 0.39 10.95 -18.06
CA ASP A 20 -0.22 12.28 -18.11
C ASP A 20 -0.16 12.96 -16.73
N GLY A 21 -0.51 12.23 -15.66
CA GLY A 21 -0.44 12.73 -14.29
C GLY A 21 0.98 13.13 -13.86
N GLU A 22 1.99 12.35 -14.22
CA GLU A 22 3.39 12.70 -13.93
C GLU A 22 3.87 13.90 -14.77
N MET A 23 3.49 13.98 -16.05
CA MET A 23 3.77 15.15 -16.88
C MET A 23 3.13 16.42 -16.31
N GLN A 24 1.90 16.33 -15.79
CA GLN A 24 1.25 17.45 -15.12
C GLN A 24 2.05 17.92 -13.89
N LYS A 25 2.61 17.01 -13.09
CA LYS A 25 3.46 17.38 -11.93
C LYS A 25 4.78 18.04 -12.32
N ILE A 26 5.33 17.72 -13.50
CA ILE A 26 6.55 18.37 -14.02
C ILE A 26 6.24 19.80 -14.46
N ASN A 27 5.15 19.99 -15.21
CA ASN A 27 4.75 21.30 -15.72
C ASN A 27 4.16 22.21 -14.63
N HIS A 28 3.56 21.61 -13.60
CA HIS A 28 2.92 22.27 -12.46
C HIS A 28 3.50 21.73 -11.15
N PRO A 29 4.66 22.25 -10.68
CA PRO A 29 5.36 21.75 -9.50
C PRO A 29 4.50 21.72 -8.23
N GLU A 30 3.47 22.56 -8.14
CA GLU A 30 2.50 22.61 -7.06
C GLU A 30 1.66 21.34 -6.92
N LEU A 31 1.52 20.57 -8.00
CA LEU A 31 0.86 19.28 -7.99
C LEU A 31 1.75 18.17 -7.39
N GLY A 32 3.05 18.42 -7.30
CA GLY A 32 4.04 17.50 -6.74
C GLY A 32 3.88 17.28 -5.24
N PHE A 33 4.22 16.08 -4.77
CA PHE A 33 4.10 15.72 -3.35
C PHE A 33 4.96 16.62 -2.45
N ALA A 34 6.18 16.94 -2.88
CA ALA A 34 7.09 17.79 -2.10
C ALA A 34 6.51 19.19 -1.88
N TYR A 35 5.92 19.81 -2.91
CA TYR A 35 5.27 21.11 -2.78
C TYR A 35 4.05 21.02 -1.86
N LYS A 36 3.16 20.04 -2.07
CA LYS A 36 1.97 19.84 -1.24
C LYS A 36 2.33 19.67 0.23
N ILE A 37 3.26 18.76 0.55
CA ILE A 37 3.72 18.52 1.93
C ILE A 37 4.35 19.79 2.51
N LYS A 38 5.25 20.47 1.77
CA LYS A 38 5.85 21.73 2.21
C LYS A 38 4.79 22.78 2.51
N SER A 39 3.81 22.95 1.62
CA SER A 39 2.73 23.94 1.76
C SER A 39 1.85 23.65 2.98
N ASP A 40 1.60 22.39 3.31
CA ASP A 40 0.84 22.02 4.50
C ASP A 40 1.65 22.18 5.79
N ILE A 41 2.95 21.88 5.76
CA ILE A 41 3.85 22.14 6.87
C ILE A 41 3.92 23.64 7.17
N GLN A 42 3.93 24.51 6.15
CA GLN A 42 3.93 25.96 6.31
C GLN A 42 2.66 26.51 6.98
N LYS A 43 1.53 25.79 6.95
CA LYS A 43 0.31 26.14 7.71
C LYS A 43 0.45 25.83 9.21
N SER A 44 1.48 25.09 9.62
CA SER A 44 1.74 24.70 11.00
C SER A 44 3.25 24.56 11.26
N THR A 45 3.69 23.44 11.83
CA THR A 45 5.11 23.07 11.96
C THR A 45 5.33 21.65 11.48
N TYR A 46 6.57 21.32 11.10
CA TYR A 46 6.95 19.97 10.64
C TYR A 46 6.44 18.88 11.60
N MET A 47 6.74 19.04 12.90
CA MET A 47 6.34 18.11 13.94
C MET A 47 4.81 17.99 14.05
N LYS A 48 4.09 19.12 14.10
CA LYS A 48 2.62 19.11 14.26
C LYS A 48 1.93 18.46 13.07
N TYR A 49 2.37 18.76 11.85
CA TYR A 49 1.84 18.17 10.62
C TYR A 49 1.98 16.65 10.62
N HIS A 50 3.20 16.15 10.81
CA HIS A 50 3.47 14.71 10.76
C HIS A 50 2.82 13.96 11.93
N LEU A 51 2.76 14.55 13.13
CA LEU A 51 2.06 13.93 14.26
C LEU A 51 0.55 13.84 14.01
N ALA A 52 -0.06 14.87 13.40
CA ALA A 52 -1.46 14.83 13.03
C ALA A 52 -1.74 13.73 11.99
N LYS A 53 -0.89 13.60 10.95
CA LYS A 53 -0.99 12.52 9.98
C LYS A 53 -0.82 11.14 10.61
N ALA A 54 0.15 10.97 11.50
CA ALA A 54 0.38 9.70 12.20
C ALA A 54 -0.85 9.26 13.03
N LYS A 55 -1.51 10.19 13.73
CA LYS A 55 -2.74 9.91 14.47
C LYS A 55 -3.86 9.44 13.55
N VAL A 56 -4.10 10.15 12.44
CA VAL A 56 -5.12 9.76 11.45
C VAL A 56 -4.85 8.35 10.91
N TYR A 57 -3.61 8.05 10.52
CA TYR A 57 -3.27 6.73 9.98
C TYR A 57 -3.34 5.62 11.03
N ALA A 58 -3.02 5.91 12.30
CA ALA A 58 -3.20 4.96 13.39
C ALA A 58 -4.69 4.64 13.60
N GLU A 59 -5.55 5.66 13.66
CA GLU A 59 -7.00 5.50 13.78
C GLU A 59 -7.59 4.71 12.60
N GLU A 60 -7.15 4.98 11.37
CA GLU A 60 -7.57 4.24 10.18
C GLU A 60 -7.15 2.76 10.23
N SER A 61 -5.91 2.50 10.67
CA SER A 61 -5.38 1.15 10.86
C SER A 61 -6.13 0.37 11.94
N GLU A 62 -6.54 1.03 13.02
CA GLU A 62 -7.34 0.40 14.08
C GLU A 62 -8.76 0.10 13.62
N LYS A 63 -9.44 1.05 12.96
CA LYS A 63 -10.80 0.86 12.42
C LYS A 63 -10.89 -0.28 11.41
N SER A 64 -9.81 -0.51 10.67
CA SER A 64 -9.68 -1.61 9.69
C SER A 64 -8.89 -2.80 10.25
N GLY A 65 -8.74 -2.90 11.57
CA GLY A 65 -7.87 -3.85 12.26
C GLY A 65 -8.18 -5.33 12.04
N TYR A 66 -9.38 -5.69 11.57
CA TYR A 66 -9.72 -7.06 11.21
C TYR A 66 -9.36 -7.41 9.76
N ARG A 67 -9.26 -6.43 8.86
CA ARG A 67 -8.90 -6.64 7.45
C ARG A 67 -7.39 -6.82 7.30
N PHE A 68 -7.01 -7.60 6.29
CA PHE A 68 -5.63 -7.62 5.81
C PHE A 68 -5.58 -6.97 4.42
N VAL A 69 -5.19 -5.68 4.38
CA VAL A 69 -5.23 -4.88 3.17
C VAL A 69 -4.37 -5.49 2.06
N GLY A 70 -4.93 -5.64 0.86
CA GLY A 70 -4.34 -6.33 -0.29
C GLY A 70 -4.71 -7.83 -0.40
N TYR A 71 -5.48 -8.35 0.57
CA TYR A 71 -5.95 -9.73 0.65
C TYR A 71 -7.46 -9.82 0.94
N GLU A 72 -8.22 -8.76 0.62
CA GLU A 72 -9.65 -8.63 0.94
C GLU A 72 -10.54 -9.65 0.22
N ASP A 73 -10.03 -10.26 -0.85
CA ASP A 73 -10.69 -11.30 -1.64
C ASP A 73 -10.63 -12.69 -0.97
N LEU A 74 -9.72 -12.89 -0.02
CA LEU A 74 -9.68 -14.12 0.79
C LEU A 74 -10.78 -14.15 1.84
N GLU A 75 -11.09 -15.34 2.34
CA GLU A 75 -11.95 -15.45 3.52
C GLU A 75 -11.36 -14.70 4.72
N LEU A 76 -12.25 -14.13 5.55
CA LEU A 76 -11.83 -13.36 6.73
C LEU A 76 -10.98 -14.20 7.70
N SER A 77 -11.28 -15.49 7.83
CA SER A 77 -10.50 -16.48 8.61
C SER A 77 -9.04 -16.53 8.12
N THR A 78 -8.84 -16.67 6.82
CA THR A 78 -7.54 -16.68 6.16
C THR A 78 -6.83 -15.35 6.32
N GLN A 79 -7.52 -14.23 6.12
CA GLN A 79 -6.94 -12.90 6.35
C GLN A 79 -6.40 -12.74 7.77
N LEU A 80 -7.14 -13.19 8.78
CA LEU A 80 -6.72 -13.13 10.19
C LEU A 80 -5.52 -14.04 10.46
N LEU A 81 -5.50 -15.24 9.88
CA LEU A 81 -4.36 -16.17 9.96
C LEU A 81 -3.09 -15.54 9.38
N LEU A 82 -3.17 -14.98 8.17
CA LEU A 82 -2.03 -14.35 7.50
C LEU A 82 -1.55 -13.10 8.25
N LYS A 83 -2.47 -12.29 8.76
CA LYS A 83 -2.13 -11.15 9.61
C LYS A 83 -1.40 -11.59 10.89
N ALA A 84 -1.80 -12.71 11.48
CA ALA A 84 -1.12 -13.30 12.62
C ALA A 84 0.26 -13.88 12.27
N ALA A 85 0.41 -14.45 11.07
CA ALA A 85 1.69 -14.95 10.55
C ALA A 85 2.69 -13.81 10.37
N VAL A 86 2.31 -12.71 9.72
CA VAL A 86 3.14 -11.50 9.54
C VAL A 86 3.60 -10.94 10.89
N LYS A 87 2.68 -10.80 11.86
CA LYS A 87 3.01 -10.32 13.21
C LYS A 87 4.00 -11.21 13.95
N ARG A 88 4.08 -12.50 13.59
CA ARG A 88 4.97 -13.49 14.20
C ARG A 88 6.24 -13.75 13.37
N GLY A 89 6.43 -13.05 12.25
CA GLY A 89 7.56 -13.30 11.35
C GLY A 89 7.49 -14.63 10.60
N ILE A 90 6.29 -15.22 10.49
CA ILE A 90 6.06 -16.43 9.69
C ILE A 90 5.85 -16.01 8.23
N THR A 91 6.66 -16.56 7.34
CA THR A 91 6.51 -16.35 5.90
C THR A 91 5.32 -17.17 5.40
N PHE A 92 4.57 -16.63 4.44
CA PHE A 92 3.49 -17.37 3.80
C PHE A 92 3.55 -17.23 2.28
N LYS A 93 3.00 -18.22 1.59
CA LYS A 93 2.77 -18.20 0.14
C LYS A 93 1.34 -18.68 -0.13
N LEU A 94 0.59 -17.91 -0.91
CA LEU A 94 -0.69 -18.36 -1.46
C LEU A 94 -0.40 -19.39 -2.55
N ILE A 95 -0.92 -20.59 -2.39
CA ILE A 95 -0.82 -21.69 -3.36
C ILE A 95 -2.04 -21.66 -4.28
N ASP A 96 -3.22 -21.50 -3.70
CA ASP A 96 -4.48 -21.27 -4.39
C ASP A 96 -5.26 -20.21 -3.63
N ARG A 97 -5.62 -19.12 -4.31
CA ARG A 97 -6.26 -17.96 -3.70
C ARG A 97 -7.76 -18.17 -3.55
N ASP A 98 -8.39 -18.78 -4.55
CA ASP A 98 -9.83 -19.03 -4.58
C ASP A 98 -10.22 -20.07 -3.54
N GLU A 99 -9.35 -21.06 -3.32
CA GLU A 99 -9.54 -22.13 -2.34
C GLU A 99 -8.90 -21.84 -0.97
N ASN A 100 -8.34 -20.64 -0.76
CA ASN A 100 -7.65 -20.23 0.48
C ASN A 100 -6.47 -21.16 0.89
N PHE A 101 -5.83 -21.86 -0.05
CA PHE A 101 -4.65 -22.68 0.26
C PHE A 101 -3.41 -21.82 0.48
N VAL A 102 -2.85 -21.93 1.68
CA VAL A 102 -1.65 -21.19 2.10
C VAL A 102 -0.58 -22.16 2.58
N LEU A 103 0.64 -21.97 2.09
CA LEU A 103 1.84 -22.56 2.67
C LEU A 103 2.40 -21.59 3.71
N LEU A 104 2.52 -22.04 4.96
CA LEU A 104 3.21 -21.30 6.03
C LEU A 104 4.62 -21.87 6.22
N THR A 105 5.60 -21.00 6.36
CA THR A 105 7.01 -21.37 6.60
C THR A 105 7.59 -20.48 7.68
N GLY A 106 8.10 -21.09 8.74
CA GLY A 106 8.77 -20.38 9.81
C GLY A 106 9.77 -21.30 10.49
N GLU A 107 10.80 -20.70 11.10
CA GLU A 107 11.65 -21.44 12.01
C GLU A 107 10.84 -21.72 13.28
N ILE A 108 10.75 -22.99 13.68
CA ILE A 108 10.33 -23.31 15.03
C ILE A 108 11.44 -22.76 15.92
N ILE A 109 11.22 -21.61 16.56
CA ILE A 109 12.03 -21.20 17.70
C ILE A 109 11.76 -22.25 18.77
N ARG A 110 12.55 -23.33 18.74
CA ARG A 110 12.66 -24.28 19.84
C ARG A 110 13.34 -23.48 20.94
N ASN A 111 12.54 -22.97 21.89
CA ASN A 111 13.10 -22.46 23.13
C ASN A 111 13.96 -23.58 23.73
N MET A 112 15.27 -23.33 23.81
CA MET A 112 16.21 -24.08 24.66
C MET A 112 15.94 -23.75 26.12
#